data_AF-A0A1A9ZHD2-F1
#
_entry.id   AF-A0A1A9ZHD2-F1
#
_cell.length_a   1.000
_cell.length_b   1.000
_cell.length_c   1.000
_cell.angle_alpha   90.00
_cell.angle_beta   90.00
_cell.angle_gamma   90.00
#
_symmetry.space_group_name_H-M   'P 1'
#
loop_
_entity.id
_entity.type
_entity.pdbx_description
1 polymer ?
#
loop_
_entity_poly.entity_id
_entity_poly.type
_entity_poly.pdbx_seq_one_letter_code
_entity_poly.pdbx_strand_id
1 'polypeptide(L)'
;SADFLDSGLRISLPISRSFRTIRYDKILESILNSVLQPYTAVISKADVCYSYDKQSTIPKMVPLRKSYLSRRTKAQLPLSLRYEFHAETMNELFEALHGGVESQHNVVVGNMQHTVAFLSFVDLSKADGVHWGYPDLNANQDFPNWGGLCDTGKLQSPINLSLRRAVKGIYEVPLQGINYGETINALTLVNNGHSVQISNFGIDLRLKGGPLASDYILEQIHFHWWSEHTIDSVRYPFEAHLVHRNAKYENVTAAAQQKDGIAVVAILFHASLQRNDAIDEILEYLPKINKYEHIKKPIRVNVVFEVDDLLPELDNYLTYNGSLTTPSCSEVVTWLVMAETYPITIDQIEAFKAVEFESGRTLNNNFRFVQNLNDRALIIVANKKTDDFSNNSSSHLQYNAVNAILFVLIVKFFL
;
A
#
# COMPACT_ATOMS: atom_id res chain seq x y z
N SER A 1 -43.12 26.64 35.99
CA SER A 1 -43.63 25.45 35.28
C SER A 1 -44.46 25.94 34.10
N ALA A 2 -44.24 25.30 32.95
CA ALA A 2 -45.00 25.24 31.69
C ALA A 2 -46.37 25.99 31.63
N ASP A 3 -46.77 26.62 30.53
CA ASP A 3 -46.88 26.05 29.19
C ASP A 3 -47.03 27.11 28.08
N PHE A 4 -46.68 26.67 26.87
CA PHE A 4 -46.81 27.32 25.56
C PHE A 4 -48.27 27.59 25.14
N LEU A 5 -48.50 28.67 24.38
CA LEU A 5 -49.21 28.65 23.08
C LEU A 5 -49.21 30.02 22.36
N ASP A 6 -48.81 29.95 21.09
CA ASP A 6 -49.33 30.65 19.90
C ASP A 6 -48.84 32.06 19.47
N SER A 7 -48.88 32.22 18.14
CA SER A 7 -48.78 33.41 17.28
C SER A 7 -47.40 33.84 16.77
N GLY A 8 -47.30 33.92 15.43
CA GLY A 8 -46.05 33.99 14.67
C GLY A 8 -45.71 35.36 14.08
N LEU A 9 -44.68 35.38 13.22
CA LEU A 9 -44.42 36.49 12.31
C LEU A 9 -43.61 36.05 11.10
N ARG A 10 -44.06 36.51 9.92
CA ARG A 10 -43.45 36.32 8.59
C ARG A 10 -42.17 37.15 8.45
N ILE A 11 -41.19 36.63 7.71
CA ILE A 11 -40.19 37.45 7.00
C ILE A 11 -40.11 36.97 5.55
N SER A 12 -40.34 37.93 4.65
CA SER A 12 -40.29 37.84 3.20
C SER A 12 -38.86 38.07 2.71
N LEU A 13 -38.37 37.28 1.74
CA LEU A 13 -37.22 37.65 0.91
C LEU A 13 -37.45 37.26 -0.57
N PRO A 14 -36.88 38.00 -1.53
CA PRO A 14 -37.40 38.13 -2.89
C PRO A 14 -36.92 37.05 -3.86
N ILE A 15 -37.76 36.76 -4.85
CA ILE A 15 -37.45 35.91 -6.01
C ILE A 15 -36.76 36.76 -7.09
N SER A 16 -35.57 36.34 -7.52
CA SER A 16 -34.96 36.77 -8.79
C SER A 16 -34.06 35.66 -9.38
N ARG A 17 -34.59 35.08 -10.47
CA ARG A 17 -34.04 34.22 -11.55
C ARG A 17 -32.52 33.98 -11.62
N SER A 18 -32.14 32.69 -11.70
CA SER A 18 -31.48 32.06 -12.88
C SER A 18 -30.59 30.88 -12.46
N PHE A 19 -31.13 29.66 -12.43
CA PHE A 19 -30.31 28.45 -12.57
C PHE A 19 -30.94 27.55 -13.62
N ARG A 20 -30.18 27.26 -14.68
CA ARG A 20 -30.49 26.22 -15.65
C ARG A 20 -30.41 24.88 -14.92
N THR A 21 -31.51 24.16 -14.87
CA THR A 21 -31.56 22.74 -14.51
C THR A 21 -30.83 21.95 -15.61
N ILE A 22 -29.61 21.51 -15.33
CA ILE A 22 -28.95 20.47 -16.13
C ILE A 22 -29.61 19.15 -15.72
N ARG A 23 -30.30 18.50 -16.67
CA ARG A 23 -30.91 17.18 -16.44
C ARG A 23 -29.80 16.16 -16.20
N TYR A 24 -29.88 15.45 -15.08
CA TYR A 24 -29.03 14.33 -14.69
C TYR A 24 -29.06 13.16 -15.70
N ASP A 25 -30.03 13.14 -16.60
CA ASP A 25 -30.27 12.04 -17.53
C ASP A 25 -29.17 11.88 -18.61
N LYS A 26 -28.50 12.98 -19.00
CA LYS A 26 -27.42 12.91 -20.01
C LYS A 26 -26.06 12.46 -19.44
N ILE A 27 -25.85 12.60 -18.13
CA ILE A 27 -24.62 12.18 -17.45
C ILE A 27 -24.65 10.66 -17.25
N LEU A 28 -25.82 10.10 -16.91
CA LEU A 28 -26.03 8.66 -16.79
C LEU A 28 -25.89 7.94 -18.14
N GLU A 29 -26.40 8.50 -19.25
CA GLU A 29 -26.19 7.91 -20.58
C GLU A 29 -24.71 7.92 -21.02
N SER A 30 -23.95 8.95 -20.63
CA SER A 30 -22.51 9.02 -20.92
C SER A 30 -21.73 7.97 -20.13
N ILE A 31 -22.10 7.72 -18.86
CA ILE A 31 -21.48 6.72 -17.99
C ILE A 31 -21.85 5.30 -18.44
N LEU A 32 -23.12 5.06 -18.81
CA LEU A 32 -23.56 3.77 -19.35
C LEU A 32 -22.84 3.42 -20.66
N ASN A 33 -22.65 4.39 -21.56
CA ASN A 33 -22.00 4.14 -22.86
C ASN A 33 -20.47 3.98 -22.75
N SER A 34 -19.81 4.58 -21.75
CA SER A 34 -18.35 4.44 -21.57
C SER A 34 -17.96 3.16 -20.81
N VAL A 35 -18.86 2.62 -19.98
CA VAL A 35 -18.58 1.44 -19.13
C VAL A 35 -18.97 0.11 -19.79
N LEU A 36 -19.98 0.09 -20.68
CA LEU A 36 -20.54 -1.16 -21.22
C LEU A 36 -20.06 -1.57 -22.63
N GLN A 37 -19.31 -0.73 -23.35
CA GLN A 37 -18.85 -1.05 -24.70
C GLN A 37 -17.75 -2.14 -24.82
N PRO A 38 -16.96 -2.51 -23.79
CA PRO A 38 -16.01 -3.63 -23.92
C PRO A 38 -16.59 -5.03 -23.60
N TYR A 39 -17.79 -5.14 -23.03
CA TYR A 39 -18.29 -6.42 -22.47
C TYR A 39 -19.33 -7.17 -23.32
N THR A 40 -19.54 -6.79 -24.58
CA THR A 40 -20.34 -7.58 -25.52
C THR A 40 -19.48 -8.49 -26.39
N ALA A 41 -18.82 -9.46 -25.76
CA ALA A 41 -18.44 -10.70 -26.43
C ALA A 41 -18.30 -11.80 -25.37
N VAL A 42 -18.95 -12.95 -25.63
CA VAL A 42 -18.90 -14.18 -24.83
C VAL A 42 -19.83 -14.25 -23.61
N ILE A 43 -21.14 -14.26 -23.86
CA ILE A 43 -22.06 -15.15 -23.14
C ILE A 43 -23.04 -15.74 -24.16
N SER A 44 -22.75 -16.95 -24.63
CA SER A 44 -23.75 -17.80 -25.27
C SER A 44 -23.89 -19.09 -24.46
N LYS A 45 -25.15 -19.40 -24.12
CA LYS A 45 -25.67 -20.65 -23.57
C LYS A 45 -25.48 -20.90 -22.08
N ALA A 46 -26.49 -20.47 -21.32
CA ALA A 46 -27.14 -21.33 -20.34
C ALA A 46 -28.58 -20.85 -20.16
N ASP A 47 -29.54 -21.66 -20.60
CA ASP A 47 -30.97 -21.45 -20.36
C ASP A 47 -31.27 -21.59 -18.86
N VAL A 48 -31.72 -20.51 -18.22
CA VAL A 48 -32.44 -20.60 -16.93
C VAL A 48 -33.60 -19.59 -16.95
N CYS A 49 -34.82 -20.13 -17.07
CA CYS A 49 -36.05 -19.38 -16.91
C CYS A 49 -36.31 -19.05 -15.43
N TYR A 50 -36.68 -17.81 -15.12
CA TYR A 50 -37.35 -17.47 -13.87
C TYR A 50 -38.72 -16.85 -14.16
N SER A 51 -39.75 -17.44 -13.56
CA SER A 51 -41.12 -16.91 -13.50
C SER A 51 -41.26 -16.00 -12.27
N TYR A 52 -41.84 -14.81 -12.43
CA TYR A 52 -42.18 -13.89 -11.36
C TYR A 52 -43.65 -14.07 -10.96
N ASP A 53 -43.91 -14.41 -9.69
CA ASP A 53 -45.24 -14.29 -9.09
C ASP A 53 -45.29 -13.00 -8.23
N LYS A 54 -46.23 -12.11 -8.56
CA LYS A 54 -46.46 -10.83 -7.90
C LYS A 54 -47.54 -11.02 -6.83
N GLN A 55 -47.18 -11.53 -5.66
CA GLN A 55 -47.87 -11.29 -4.39
C GLN A 55 -47.19 -12.05 -3.25
N SER A 56 -46.37 -11.37 -2.43
CA SER A 56 -46.18 -11.64 -1.00
C SER A 56 -44.89 -10.98 -0.49
N THR A 57 -45.05 -10.16 0.54
CA THR A 57 -44.01 -9.52 1.34
C THR A 57 -43.38 -10.52 2.32
N ILE A 58 -42.04 -10.50 2.41
CA ILE A 58 -41.11 -11.17 3.36
C ILE A 58 -40.49 -12.50 2.84
N PRO A 59 -39.18 -12.55 2.51
CA PRO A 59 -38.46 -13.81 2.35
C PRO A 59 -37.97 -14.35 3.71
N LYS A 60 -38.43 -15.56 4.07
CA LYS A 60 -37.80 -16.41 5.09
C LYS A 60 -36.79 -17.33 4.43
N MET A 61 -35.55 -17.35 4.91
CA MET A 61 -34.58 -18.42 4.57
C MET A 61 -34.76 -19.61 5.52
N VAL A 62 -34.99 -20.80 4.96
CA VAL A 62 -34.87 -22.09 5.66
C VAL A 62 -33.90 -22.97 4.85
N PRO A 63 -32.92 -23.64 5.47
CA PRO A 63 -31.94 -24.45 4.76
C PRO A 63 -32.49 -25.86 4.49
N LEU A 64 -32.26 -26.39 3.28
CA LEU A 64 -32.42 -27.81 3.00
C LEU A 64 -31.07 -28.50 2.90
N ARG A 65 -30.95 -29.55 3.70
CA ARG A 65 -29.82 -30.50 3.81
C ARG A 65 -30.15 -31.76 3.02
N LYS A 66 -29.08 -32.46 2.60
CA LYS A 66 -28.96 -33.89 2.23
C LYS A 66 -29.55 -34.29 0.86
N SER A 67 -29.03 -35.26 0.09
CA SER A 67 -27.82 -36.10 0.08
C SER A 67 -27.96 -37.15 -1.05
N TYR A 68 -26.84 -37.78 -1.47
CA TYR A 68 -26.73 -39.11 -2.11
C TYR A 68 -27.18 -39.30 -3.58
N LEU A 69 -26.26 -39.65 -4.50
CA LEU A 69 -25.87 -41.03 -4.86
C LEU A 69 -25.07 -41.09 -6.18
N SER A 70 -23.88 -41.69 -6.07
CA SER A 70 -23.12 -42.56 -7.00
C SER A 70 -23.49 -42.61 -8.50
N ARG A 71 -22.46 -42.59 -9.36
CA ARG A 71 -22.10 -43.75 -10.22
C ARG A 71 -20.69 -43.62 -10.80
N ARG A 72 -19.99 -44.76 -10.79
CA ARG A 72 -18.67 -45.05 -11.37
C ARG A 72 -18.69 -44.90 -12.89
N THR A 73 -17.56 -44.53 -13.48
CA THR A 73 -16.97 -45.28 -14.61
C THR A 73 -15.45 -45.13 -14.58
N LYS A 74 -14.77 -46.27 -14.70
CA LYS A 74 -13.32 -46.43 -14.87
C LYS A 74 -12.97 -46.21 -16.35
N ALA A 75 -11.85 -45.55 -16.61
CA ALA A 75 -11.01 -45.81 -17.77
C ALA A 75 -9.55 -45.63 -17.34
N GLN A 76 -8.69 -46.54 -17.78
CA GLN A 76 -7.34 -46.79 -17.29
C GLN A 76 -6.39 -46.81 -18.51
N LEU A 77 -5.14 -46.38 -18.29
CA LEU A 77 -3.88 -46.59 -19.06
C LEU A 77 -3.53 -45.60 -20.20
N PRO A 78 -2.23 -45.44 -20.58
CA PRO A 78 -0.95 -45.73 -19.88
C PRO A 78 0.24 -44.72 -20.08
N LEU A 79 1.26 -44.88 -19.20
CA LEU A 79 2.74 -44.85 -19.36
C LEU A 79 3.53 -43.76 -20.14
N SER A 80 4.52 -43.25 -19.39
CA SER A 80 5.94 -42.99 -19.71
C SER A 80 6.35 -41.91 -20.71
N LEU A 81 7.17 -40.97 -20.22
CA LEU A 81 8.38 -40.50 -20.90
C LEU A 81 9.39 -40.01 -19.84
N ARG A 82 10.46 -40.80 -19.66
CA ARG A 82 11.71 -40.38 -19.03
C ARG A 82 12.51 -39.60 -20.06
N TYR A 83 13.14 -38.51 -19.66
CA TYR A 83 14.34 -37.99 -20.31
C TYR A 83 15.42 -37.80 -19.24
N GLU A 84 16.45 -38.63 -19.32
CA GLU A 84 17.78 -38.36 -18.78
C GLU A 84 18.59 -37.70 -19.89
N PHE A 85 19.29 -36.61 -19.58
CA PHE A 85 20.53 -36.24 -20.27
C PHE A 85 21.56 -35.84 -19.21
N HIS A 86 22.73 -36.47 -19.32
CA HIS A 86 23.92 -36.25 -18.51
C HIS A 86 24.89 -35.32 -19.26
N ALA A 87 25.67 -34.59 -18.46
CA ALA A 87 27.06 -34.20 -18.64
C ALA A 87 27.44 -32.96 -19.50
N GLU A 88 28.16 -32.08 -18.79
CA GLU A 88 29.48 -31.52 -19.16
C GLU A 88 29.61 -30.09 -19.75
N THR A 89 30.55 -29.37 -19.10
CA THR A 89 31.36 -28.23 -19.56
C THR A 89 30.73 -26.84 -19.68
N MET A 90 31.00 -25.97 -18.68
CA MET A 90 31.27 -24.54 -18.88
C MET A 90 32.31 -24.08 -17.84
N ASN A 91 33.57 -24.44 -18.08
CA ASN A 91 34.73 -24.01 -17.31
C ASN A 91 35.69 -23.18 -18.19
N GLU A 92 35.14 -22.24 -18.98
CA GLU A 92 35.90 -21.38 -19.90
C GLU A 92 35.41 -19.91 -19.89
N LEU A 93 35.02 -19.39 -18.72
CA LEU A 93 34.71 -17.96 -18.55
C LEU A 93 35.37 -17.33 -17.30
N PHE A 94 36.40 -17.99 -16.75
CA PHE A 94 37.08 -17.56 -15.51
C PHE A 94 38.53 -17.09 -15.70
N GLU A 95 39.08 -17.08 -16.92
CA GLU A 95 40.46 -16.62 -17.20
C GLU A 95 40.57 -15.31 -18.01
N ALA A 96 39.55 -14.44 -17.98
CA ALA A 96 39.62 -13.12 -18.63
C ALA A 96 39.67 -11.92 -17.68
N LEU A 97 39.74 -12.13 -16.36
CA LEU A 97 39.64 -11.03 -15.38
C LEU A 97 40.87 -10.75 -14.52
N HIS A 98 41.98 -11.47 -14.68
CA HIS A 98 43.21 -11.22 -13.91
C HIS A 98 44.44 -11.05 -14.81
N GLY A 99 44.56 -9.87 -15.42
CA GLY A 99 45.79 -9.36 -16.03
C GLY A 99 45.97 -7.90 -15.66
N GLY A 100 46.81 -7.63 -14.64
CA GLY A 100 47.13 -6.28 -14.20
C GLY A 100 48.20 -5.62 -15.07
N VAL A 101 48.11 -4.28 -15.21
CA VAL A 101 49.23 -3.39 -15.48
C VAL A 101 48.96 -2.05 -14.79
N GLU A 102 49.90 -1.63 -13.93
CA GLU A 102 50.00 -0.30 -13.34
C GLU A 102 50.31 0.77 -14.40
N SER A 103 49.64 1.92 -14.33
CA SER A 103 50.32 3.21 -14.59
C SER A 103 49.58 4.35 -13.91
N GLN A 104 50.36 5.23 -13.30
CA GLN A 104 49.95 6.37 -12.49
C GLN A 104 49.37 7.49 -13.35
N HIS A 105 48.19 8.00 -12.98
CA HIS A 105 47.84 9.39 -13.19
C HIS A 105 46.91 9.87 -12.07
N ASN A 106 47.37 10.88 -11.33
CA ASN A 106 46.60 11.60 -10.32
C ASN A 106 45.41 12.31 -11.00
N VAL A 107 44.21 11.82 -10.74
CA VAL A 107 42.97 12.55 -10.95
C VAL A 107 42.28 12.64 -9.61
N VAL A 108 41.93 13.87 -9.20
CA VAL A 108 41.10 14.15 -8.05
C VAL A 108 39.74 13.50 -8.28
N VAL A 109 39.53 12.31 -7.71
CA VAL A 109 38.23 11.63 -7.72
C VAL A 109 37.38 12.30 -6.65
N GLY A 110 36.52 13.22 -7.07
CA GLY A 110 35.40 13.66 -6.24
C GLY A 110 34.54 12.45 -5.90
N ASN A 111 34.15 12.34 -4.63
CA ASN A 111 33.33 11.27 -4.05
C ASN A 111 32.12 10.93 -4.94
N MET A 112 32.26 9.88 -5.75
CA MET A 112 31.19 9.26 -6.51
C MET A 112 31.15 7.78 -6.13
N GLN A 113 30.85 7.50 -4.86
CA GLN A 113 30.76 6.13 -4.32
C GLN A 113 29.42 5.79 -3.65
N HIS A 114 28.42 6.68 -3.65
CA HIS A 114 27.14 6.39 -2.99
C HIS A 114 26.04 5.80 -3.88
N THR A 115 26.27 5.61 -5.19
CA THR A 115 25.16 5.37 -6.14
C THR A 115 24.89 3.89 -6.50
N VAL A 116 25.65 2.92 -5.98
CA VAL A 116 25.56 1.52 -6.46
C VAL A 116 24.94 0.54 -5.44
N ALA A 117 24.57 0.98 -4.23
CA ALA A 117 24.07 0.08 -3.17
C ALA A 117 22.57 0.23 -2.82
N PHE A 118 21.74 0.85 -3.67
CA PHE A 118 20.34 1.18 -3.34
C PHE A 118 19.27 0.32 -4.04
N LEU A 119 19.66 -0.60 -4.93
CA LEU A 119 18.72 -1.47 -5.66
C LEU A 119 18.42 -2.81 -4.95
N SER A 120 19.00 -3.07 -3.77
CA SER A 120 19.00 -4.41 -3.17
C SER A 120 18.57 -4.44 -1.69
N PHE A 121 17.48 -3.75 -1.33
CA PHE A 121 16.71 -4.14 -0.13
C PHE A 121 15.71 -5.26 -0.39
N VAL A 122 15.85 -5.92 -1.55
CA VAL A 122 15.12 -7.13 -1.92
C VAL A 122 16.02 -8.37 -2.08
N ASP A 123 17.34 -8.21 -2.14
CA ASP A 123 18.28 -9.31 -2.44
C ASP A 123 19.44 -9.37 -1.43
N LEU A 124 19.12 -9.50 -0.12
CA LEU A 124 20.12 -9.85 0.89
C LEU A 124 19.79 -11.19 1.57
N SER A 125 19.65 -12.23 0.76
CA SER A 125 19.82 -13.60 1.23
C SER A 125 20.68 -14.39 0.24
N LYS A 126 21.90 -14.75 0.67
CA LYS A 126 22.52 -16.00 0.24
C LYS A 126 21.70 -17.16 0.83
N ALA A 127 20.57 -17.45 0.20
CA ALA A 127 19.80 -18.67 0.38
C ALA A 127 19.11 -18.94 -0.96
N ASP A 128 19.64 -19.92 -1.69
CA ASP A 128 19.09 -20.57 -2.88
C ASP A 128 17.90 -19.88 -3.61
N GLY A 129 18.22 -19.08 -4.63
CA GLY A 129 17.62 -19.19 -5.97
C GLY A 129 16.10 -19.14 -6.19
N VAL A 130 15.27 -18.76 -5.23
CA VAL A 130 13.83 -18.58 -5.45
C VAL A 130 13.49 -17.09 -5.50
N HIS A 131 13.24 -16.59 -6.70
CA HIS A 131 12.66 -15.27 -6.93
C HIS A 131 11.30 -15.18 -6.20
N TRP A 132 11.19 -14.34 -5.17
CA TRP A 132 9.94 -14.18 -4.43
C TRP A 132 8.96 -13.27 -5.19
N GLY A 133 7.69 -13.33 -4.83
CA GLY A 133 6.67 -12.45 -5.38
C GLY A 133 5.42 -12.45 -4.52
N TYR A 134 4.49 -11.57 -4.84
CA TYR A 134 3.15 -11.55 -4.27
C TYR A 134 2.22 -12.50 -5.05
N PRO A 135 1.22 -13.12 -4.40
CA PRO A 135 0.21 -13.87 -5.13
C PRO A 135 -0.62 -12.93 -6.00
N ASP A 136 -0.99 -13.36 -7.21
CA ASP A 136 -2.01 -12.65 -7.98
C ASP A 136 -3.40 -12.98 -7.40
N LEU A 137 -3.98 -12.04 -6.66
CA LEU A 137 -5.27 -12.24 -5.99
C LEU A 137 -6.42 -12.37 -6.99
N ASN A 138 -6.29 -11.81 -8.21
CA ASN A 138 -7.29 -11.99 -9.26
C ASN A 138 -7.27 -13.41 -9.82
N ALA A 139 -6.16 -14.13 -9.65
CA ALA A 139 -5.99 -15.53 -10.04
C ALA A 139 -6.26 -16.51 -8.89
N ASN A 140 -6.76 -16.05 -7.73
CA ASN A 140 -7.00 -16.84 -6.52
C ASN A 140 -5.76 -17.65 -6.08
N GLN A 141 -4.56 -17.08 -6.22
CA GLN A 141 -3.34 -17.73 -5.77
C GLN A 141 -3.20 -17.64 -4.25
N ASP A 142 -2.78 -18.76 -3.64
CA ASP A 142 -2.40 -18.76 -2.23
C ASP A 142 -1.13 -17.92 -2.01
N PHE A 143 -1.03 -17.30 -0.84
CA PHE A 143 0.18 -16.56 -0.48
C PHE A 143 1.37 -17.53 -0.38
N PRO A 144 2.48 -17.28 -1.09
CA PRO A 144 3.61 -18.19 -1.10
C PRO A 144 4.29 -18.25 0.27
N ASN A 145 4.85 -19.42 0.59
CA ASN A 145 5.79 -19.55 1.70
C ASN A 145 7.11 -18.87 1.28
N TRP A 146 7.55 -17.87 2.04
CA TRP A 146 8.79 -17.13 1.76
C TRP A 146 10.00 -17.69 2.54
N GLY A 147 9.79 -18.61 3.47
CA GLY A 147 10.86 -19.26 4.22
C GLY A 147 11.39 -18.41 5.38
N GLY A 148 12.19 -19.06 6.24
CA GLY A 148 12.97 -18.40 7.28
C GLY A 148 12.12 -17.60 8.28
N LEU A 149 12.54 -16.36 8.57
CA LEU A 149 11.84 -15.48 9.49
C LEU A 149 10.45 -15.08 8.99
N CYS A 150 10.22 -15.08 7.68
CA CYS A 150 8.92 -14.75 7.12
C CYS A 150 7.82 -15.70 7.64
N ASP A 151 8.13 -16.98 7.85
CA ASP A 151 7.14 -17.95 8.33
C ASP A 151 7.23 -18.25 9.82
N THR A 152 8.44 -18.12 10.39
CA THR A 152 8.71 -18.55 11.78
C THR A 152 8.77 -17.40 12.78
N GLY A 153 8.97 -16.18 12.29
CA GLY A 153 9.08 -14.97 13.11
C GLY A 153 7.85 -14.73 13.98
N LYS A 154 8.06 -14.08 15.13
CA LYS A 154 7.03 -13.77 16.13
C LYS A 154 6.73 -12.28 16.25
N LEU A 155 7.55 -11.44 15.61
CA LEU A 155 7.38 -10.00 15.54
C LEU A 155 7.15 -9.58 14.07
N GLN A 156 6.48 -10.42 13.28
CA GLN A 156 6.25 -10.16 11.87
C GLN A 156 5.23 -9.04 11.63
N SER A 157 5.40 -8.35 10.51
CA SER A 157 4.53 -7.28 9.99
C SER A 157 4.03 -7.64 8.58
N PRO A 158 2.91 -7.05 8.11
CA PRO A 158 2.05 -6.08 8.79
C PRO A 158 1.15 -6.75 9.84
N ILE A 159 0.41 -5.96 10.63
CA ILE A 159 -0.58 -6.48 11.60
C ILE A 159 -1.93 -5.78 11.44
N ASN A 160 -2.97 -6.38 12.02
CA ASN A 160 -4.21 -5.67 12.29
C ASN A 160 -4.08 -4.78 13.53
N LEU A 161 -4.28 -3.48 13.35
CA LEU A 161 -4.21 -2.44 14.37
C LEU A 161 -5.58 -2.32 15.03
N SER A 162 -5.79 -3.07 16.12
CA SER A 162 -7.04 -2.98 16.87
C SER A 162 -7.00 -1.84 17.86
N LEU A 163 -7.76 -0.77 17.59
CA LEU A 163 -7.78 0.44 18.42
C LEU A 163 -8.24 0.14 19.85
N ARG A 164 -9.13 -0.84 20.02
CA ARG A 164 -9.63 -1.28 21.34
C ARG A 164 -8.58 -2.01 22.18
N ARG A 165 -7.58 -2.61 21.53
CA ARG A 165 -6.48 -3.34 22.21
C ARG A 165 -5.25 -2.48 22.39
N ALA A 166 -5.22 -1.29 21.78
CA ALA A 166 -4.10 -0.38 21.89
C ALA A 166 -4.03 0.22 23.29
N VAL A 167 -2.83 0.31 23.84
CA VAL A 167 -2.56 1.01 25.10
C VAL A 167 -2.11 2.43 24.80
N LYS A 168 -2.57 3.40 25.60
CA LYS A 168 -2.16 4.79 25.42
C LYS A 168 -0.68 4.96 25.74
N GLY A 169 0.08 5.49 24.78
CA GLY A 169 1.46 5.94 24.95
C GLY A 169 1.52 7.44 25.16
N ILE A 170 2.50 7.88 25.95
CA ILE A 170 2.86 9.28 26.12
C ILE A 170 4.38 9.36 25.98
N TYR A 171 4.85 10.25 25.13
CA TYR A 171 6.27 10.48 24.89
C TYR A 171 6.60 11.94 25.23
N GLU A 172 7.72 12.16 25.92
CA GLU A 172 8.15 13.50 26.34
C GLU A 172 8.44 14.40 25.14
N VAL A 173 9.05 13.82 24.10
CA VAL A 173 9.35 14.49 22.84
C VAL A 173 8.35 13.99 21.80
N PRO A 174 7.52 14.87 21.20
CA PRO A 174 6.65 14.50 20.08
C PRO A 174 7.43 13.92 18.90
N LEU A 175 6.79 13.05 18.12
CA LEU A 175 7.35 12.59 16.85
C LEU A 175 7.42 13.78 15.88
N GLN A 176 8.55 13.93 15.20
CA GLN A 176 8.80 15.07 14.31
C GLN A 176 9.59 14.63 13.08
N GLY A 177 9.12 15.07 11.91
CA GLY A 177 9.87 15.10 10.66
C GLY A 177 10.69 16.38 10.60
N ILE A 178 12.00 16.26 10.45
CA ILE A 178 12.92 17.36 10.25
C ILE A 178 13.21 17.47 8.75
N ASN A 179 13.01 18.67 8.22
CA ASN A 179 13.09 19.02 6.80
C ASN A 179 12.00 18.40 5.92
N TYR A 180 10.91 17.86 6.46
CA TYR A 180 9.88 17.19 5.64
C TYR A 180 9.12 18.14 4.72
N GLY A 181 8.94 19.40 5.15
CA GLY A 181 8.40 20.48 4.31
C GLY A 181 9.46 21.24 3.50
N GLU A 182 10.69 20.72 3.37
CA GLU A 182 11.66 21.29 2.43
C GLU A 182 11.42 20.73 1.03
N THR A 183 11.31 21.63 0.04
CA THR A 183 11.02 21.24 -1.34
C THR A 183 12.18 20.47 -1.98
N ILE A 184 11.90 19.24 -2.40
CA ILE A 184 12.81 18.36 -3.13
C ILE A 184 12.57 18.52 -4.63
N ASN A 185 13.60 19.01 -5.33
CA ASN A 185 13.52 19.34 -6.76
C ASN A 185 13.92 18.19 -7.69
N ALA A 186 14.58 17.17 -7.15
CA ALA A 186 14.98 15.99 -7.90
C ALA A 186 15.06 14.77 -6.99
N LEU A 187 14.51 13.66 -7.48
CA LEU A 187 14.58 12.36 -6.81
C LEU A 187 14.90 11.25 -7.81
N THR A 188 15.18 10.07 -7.29
CA THR A 188 15.35 8.85 -8.08
C THR A 188 14.11 7.98 -7.95
N LEU A 189 13.47 7.67 -9.08
CA LEU A 189 12.28 6.85 -9.19
C LEU A 189 12.62 5.51 -9.83
N VAL A 190 12.12 4.40 -9.28
CA VAL A 190 12.36 3.06 -9.83
C VAL A 190 11.16 2.14 -9.61
N ASN A 191 10.83 1.36 -10.63
CA ASN A 191 10.07 0.12 -10.46
C ASN A 191 11.07 -0.96 -10.05
N ASN A 192 11.04 -1.40 -8.79
CA ASN A 192 12.00 -2.40 -8.30
C ASN A 192 11.57 -3.85 -8.58
N GLY A 193 10.45 -4.04 -9.29
CA GLY A 193 9.80 -5.33 -9.57
C GLY A 193 8.72 -5.72 -8.57
N HIS A 194 8.66 -5.03 -7.42
CA HIS A 194 7.71 -5.31 -6.33
C HIS A 194 6.95 -4.08 -5.85
N SER A 195 7.41 -2.89 -6.21
CA SER A 195 6.81 -1.61 -5.87
C SER A 195 7.40 -0.50 -6.76
N VAL A 196 6.75 0.66 -6.71
CA VAL A 196 7.33 1.92 -7.13
C VAL A 196 8.03 2.53 -5.92
N GLN A 197 9.32 2.85 -6.06
CA GLN A 197 10.16 3.36 -4.98
C GLN A 197 10.79 4.69 -5.39
N ILE A 198 10.79 5.66 -4.48
CA ILE A 198 11.52 6.93 -4.58
C ILE A 198 12.64 7.01 -3.55
N SER A 199 13.74 7.66 -3.91
CA SER A 199 14.94 7.81 -3.08
C SER A 199 15.79 8.99 -3.56
N ASN A 200 16.97 9.19 -2.94
CA ASN A 200 17.96 10.19 -3.36
C ASN A 200 17.41 11.63 -3.33
N PHE A 201 16.84 12.01 -2.20
CA PHE A 201 16.16 13.29 -1.97
C PHE A 201 17.09 14.51 -1.98
N GLY A 202 18.42 14.31 -1.97
CA GLY A 202 19.41 15.38 -2.03
C GLY A 202 19.61 16.18 -0.73
N ILE A 203 18.78 15.92 0.27
CA ILE A 203 18.84 16.51 1.61
C ILE A 203 18.63 15.43 2.68
N ASP A 204 19.18 15.67 3.87
CA ASP A 204 18.93 14.83 5.05
C ASP A 204 17.54 15.12 5.60
N LEU A 205 16.61 14.20 5.35
CA LEU A 205 15.27 14.18 5.92
C LEU A 205 15.31 13.27 7.14
N ARG A 206 14.94 13.76 8.32
CA ARG A 206 15.10 12.99 9.57
C ARG A 206 13.81 12.83 10.34
N LEU A 207 13.69 11.70 11.03
CA LEU A 207 12.61 11.39 11.95
C LEU A 207 13.17 11.26 13.36
N LYS A 208 12.54 11.91 14.33
CA LYS A 208 12.96 11.86 15.75
C LYS A 208 11.79 11.96 16.70
N GLY A 209 12.02 11.64 17.97
CA GLY A 209 11.02 11.72 19.03
C GLY A 209 10.03 10.54 19.02
N GLY A 210 8.94 10.67 19.76
CA GLY A 210 8.00 9.58 19.97
C GLY A 210 8.69 8.36 20.62
N PRO A 211 8.51 7.13 20.09
CA PRO A 211 9.18 5.94 20.60
C PRO A 211 10.66 5.83 20.21
N LEU A 212 11.19 6.74 19.41
CA LEU A 212 12.54 6.63 18.83
C LEU A 212 13.59 7.14 19.81
N ALA A 213 14.57 6.29 20.12
CA ALA A 213 15.70 6.62 21.00
C ALA A 213 16.87 7.33 20.28
N SER A 214 16.79 7.47 18.95
CA SER A 214 17.82 8.07 18.10
C SER A 214 17.15 8.83 16.96
N ASP A 215 17.92 9.64 16.25
CA ASP A 215 17.50 10.19 14.97
C ASP A 215 17.56 9.11 13.89
N TYR A 216 16.58 9.12 13.00
CA TYR A 216 16.53 8.22 11.85
C TYR A 216 16.54 9.05 10.57
N ILE A 217 17.27 8.62 9.56
CA ILE A 217 17.40 9.30 8.26
C ILE A 217 16.54 8.58 7.24
N LEU A 218 15.69 9.31 6.51
CA LEU A 218 14.85 8.78 5.43
C LEU A 218 15.72 8.32 4.26
N GLU A 219 15.52 7.07 3.85
CA GLU A 219 16.34 6.43 2.82
C GLU A 219 15.54 6.22 1.54
N GLN A 220 14.27 5.86 1.69
CA GLN A 220 13.35 5.65 0.57
C GLN A 220 11.90 5.79 1.00
N ILE A 221 11.04 5.99 0.00
CA ILE A 221 9.59 5.81 0.12
C ILE A 221 9.15 4.81 -0.93
N HIS A 222 8.24 3.89 -0.58
CA HIS A 222 7.63 2.97 -1.54
C HIS A 222 6.16 2.74 -1.23
N PHE A 223 5.46 2.13 -2.19
CA PHE A 223 4.00 2.08 -2.20
C PHE A 223 3.45 0.66 -2.31
N HIS A 224 2.35 0.43 -1.60
CA HIS A 224 1.53 -0.76 -1.67
C HIS A 224 0.13 -0.35 -2.12
N TRP A 225 -0.39 -0.97 -3.18
CA TRP A 225 -1.78 -0.82 -3.58
C TRP A 225 -2.59 -1.98 -3.06
N TRP A 226 -3.65 -1.60 -2.35
CA TRP A 226 -4.08 -2.17 -1.08
C TRP A 226 -3.05 -1.98 0.04
N SER A 227 -3.53 -1.54 1.19
CA SER A 227 -2.71 -1.37 2.39
C SER A 227 -2.23 -2.73 2.88
N GLU A 228 -1.05 -2.76 3.48
CA GLU A 228 -0.50 -3.91 4.18
C GLU A 228 -1.15 -4.03 5.56
N HIS A 229 -1.11 -2.94 6.33
CA HIS A 229 -1.78 -2.80 7.61
C HIS A 229 -3.30 -2.72 7.44
N THR A 230 -4.01 -3.11 8.49
CA THR A 230 -5.46 -2.90 8.61
C THR A 230 -5.76 -2.21 9.92
N ILE A 231 -6.81 -1.38 9.98
CA ILE A 231 -7.30 -0.77 11.22
C ILE A 231 -8.65 -1.41 11.56
N ASP A 232 -8.75 -2.05 12.72
CA ASP A 232 -9.94 -2.83 13.12
C ASP A 232 -10.47 -3.74 11.99
N SER A 233 -9.54 -4.43 11.33
CA SER A 233 -9.73 -5.36 10.20
C SER A 233 -10.19 -4.72 8.89
N VAL A 234 -10.19 -3.39 8.79
CA VAL A 234 -10.43 -2.66 7.54
C VAL A 234 -9.12 -2.48 6.78
N ARG A 235 -9.08 -2.97 5.54
CA ARG A 235 -7.99 -2.73 4.59
C ARG A 235 -8.30 -1.50 3.75
N TYR A 236 -7.29 -0.67 3.54
CA TYR A 236 -7.37 0.56 2.77
C TYR A 236 -6.86 0.34 1.35
N PRO A 237 -7.26 1.16 0.37
CA PRO A 237 -6.89 0.97 -1.03
C PRO A 237 -5.42 1.24 -1.35
N PHE A 238 -4.66 1.88 -0.46
CA PHE A 238 -3.25 2.22 -0.71
C PHE A 238 -2.51 2.45 0.61
N GLU A 239 -1.21 2.18 0.64
CA GLU A 239 -0.31 2.45 1.77
C GLU A 239 1.07 2.89 1.28
N ALA A 240 1.61 3.95 1.88
CA ALA A 240 2.98 4.40 1.63
C ALA A 240 3.86 4.09 2.85
N HIS A 241 5.08 3.62 2.61
CA HIS A 241 6.09 3.37 3.63
C HIS A 241 7.27 4.31 3.44
N LEU A 242 7.51 5.19 4.41
CA LEU A 242 8.71 6.01 4.52
C LEU A 242 9.71 5.23 5.38
N VAL A 243 10.76 4.69 4.76
CA VAL A 243 11.75 3.84 5.43
C VAL A 243 12.95 4.66 5.85
N HIS A 244 13.20 4.67 7.15
CA HIS A 244 14.30 5.39 7.76
C HIS A 244 15.26 4.41 8.40
N ARG A 245 16.57 4.66 8.27
CA ARG A 245 17.55 3.95 9.10
C ARG A 245 17.96 4.77 10.30
N ASN A 246 18.31 4.09 11.37
CA ASN A 246 18.87 4.72 12.54
C ASN A 246 20.23 5.35 12.18
N ALA A 247 20.39 6.64 12.46
CA ALA A 247 21.58 7.42 12.12
C ALA A 247 22.87 6.89 12.77
N LYS A 248 22.77 6.08 13.83
CA LYS A 248 23.95 5.47 14.49
C LYS A 248 24.70 4.46 13.62
N TYR A 249 24.05 3.91 12.59
CA TYR A 249 24.67 2.99 11.66
C TYR A 249 25.27 3.75 10.47
N GLU A 250 26.04 3.09 9.62
CA GLU A 250 26.64 3.76 8.44
C GLU A 250 25.68 3.76 7.25
N ASN A 251 24.92 2.68 7.09
CA ASN A 251 24.03 2.45 5.96
C ASN A 251 22.89 1.52 6.37
N VAL A 252 21.87 1.42 5.51
CA VAL A 252 20.67 0.63 5.76
C VAL A 252 21.01 -0.85 5.92
N THR A 253 22.03 -1.37 5.23
CA THR A 253 22.47 -2.78 5.37
C THR A 253 22.97 -3.09 6.78
N ALA A 254 23.82 -2.23 7.35
CA ALA A 254 24.28 -2.37 8.73
C ALA A 254 23.12 -2.19 9.73
N ALA A 255 22.22 -1.25 9.45
CA ALA A 255 21.05 -1.01 10.28
C ALA A 255 20.09 -2.21 10.30
N ALA A 256 19.81 -2.83 9.14
CA ALA A 256 18.89 -3.96 9.01
C ALA A 256 19.32 -5.24 9.76
N GLN A 257 20.51 -5.25 10.37
CA GLN A 257 21.01 -6.33 11.22
C GLN A 257 20.76 -6.07 12.72
N GLN A 258 20.07 -4.98 13.06
CA GLN A 258 20.01 -4.43 14.41
C GLN A 258 18.57 -4.18 14.81
N LYS A 259 18.20 -4.51 16.05
CA LYS A 259 16.79 -4.50 16.50
C LYS A 259 16.11 -3.13 16.43
N ASP A 260 16.89 -2.06 16.53
CA ASP A 260 16.45 -0.67 16.42
C ASP A 260 16.99 0.00 15.15
N GLY A 261 17.33 -0.81 14.15
CA GLY A 261 17.96 -0.36 12.93
C GLY A 261 17.07 0.46 12.03
N ILE A 262 15.78 0.13 11.96
CA ILE A 262 14.86 0.72 10.98
C ILE A 262 13.63 1.29 11.70
N ALA A 263 13.18 2.47 11.27
CA ALA A 263 11.87 3.02 11.60
C ALA A 263 11.08 3.23 10.32
N VAL A 264 9.83 2.77 10.27
CA VAL A 264 8.95 2.97 9.11
C VAL A 264 7.74 3.77 9.52
N VAL A 265 7.51 4.89 8.85
CA VAL A 265 6.24 5.61 8.92
C VAL A 265 5.33 5.06 7.83
N ALA A 266 4.17 4.55 8.22
CA ALA A 266 3.18 4.00 7.31
C ALA A 266 1.95 4.90 7.24
N ILE A 267 1.57 5.29 6.02
CA ILE A 267 0.41 6.12 5.75
C ILE A 267 -0.62 5.28 5.01
N LEU A 268 -1.80 5.11 5.59
CA LEU A 268 -2.93 4.46 4.93
C LEU A 268 -3.74 5.53 4.19
N PHE A 269 -4.15 5.25 2.96
CA PHE A 269 -4.92 6.21 2.17
C PHE A 269 -6.36 5.75 1.99
N HIS A 270 -7.31 6.67 2.07
CA HIS A 270 -8.71 6.39 1.76
C HIS A 270 -9.06 6.89 0.36
N ALA A 271 -9.93 6.14 -0.34
CA ALA A 271 -10.46 6.58 -1.61
C ALA A 271 -11.24 7.88 -1.44
N SER A 272 -10.89 8.89 -2.23
CA SER A 272 -11.47 10.23 -2.22
C SER A 272 -11.66 10.75 -3.64
N LEU A 273 -12.40 11.85 -3.78
CA LEU A 273 -12.42 12.66 -5.02
C LEU A 273 -11.26 13.68 -5.04
N GLN A 274 -10.66 13.93 -3.88
CA GLN A 274 -9.48 14.77 -3.76
C GLN A 274 -8.24 13.98 -4.19
N ARG A 275 -7.46 14.57 -5.10
CA ARG A 275 -6.16 14.05 -5.51
C ARG A 275 -5.10 14.32 -4.45
N ASN A 276 -4.09 13.46 -4.44
CA ASN A 276 -2.86 13.70 -3.72
C ASN A 276 -1.80 14.29 -4.68
N ASP A 277 -1.37 15.52 -4.43
CA ASP A 277 -0.47 16.24 -5.34
C ASP A 277 0.94 15.63 -5.36
N ALA A 278 1.47 15.18 -4.22
CA ALA A 278 2.75 14.48 -4.15
C ALA A 278 2.76 13.14 -4.93
N ILE A 279 1.62 12.44 -4.96
CA ILE A 279 1.44 11.25 -5.80
C ILE A 279 1.37 11.64 -7.28
N ASP A 280 0.76 12.77 -7.63
CA ASP A 280 0.70 13.23 -9.03
C ASP A 280 2.09 13.52 -9.61
N GLU A 281 2.99 14.12 -8.82
CA GLU A 281 4.40 14.31 -9.18
C GLU A 281 5.09 12.98 -9.53
N ILE A 282 4.74 11.89 -8.83
CA ILE A 282 5.26 10.55 -9.10
C ILE A 282 4.62 9.95 -10.36
N LEU A 283 3.30 10.11 -10.50
CA LEU A 283 2.54 9.55 -11.61
C LEU A 283 2.91 10.15 -12.96
N GLU A 284 3.36 11.41 -13.00
CA GLU A 284 3.89 12.04 -14.22
C GLU A 284 5.02 11.21 -14.86
N TYR A 285 5.88 10.62 -14.02
CA TYR A 285 7.04 9.86 -14.47
C TYR A 285 6.80 8.35 -14.53
N LEU A 286 5.69 7.85 -14.01
CA LEU A 286 5.37 6.43 -13.97
C LEU A 286 5.42 5.73 -15.35
N PRO A 287 4.95 6.34 -16.46
CA PRO A 287 5.07 5.72 -17.79
C PRO A 287 6.50 5.42 -18.25
N LYS A 288 7.52 6.02 -17.62
CA LYS A 288 8.94 5.78 -17.94
C LYS A 288 9.52 4.56 -17.21
N ILE A 289 8.80 4.00 -16.23
CA ILE A 289 9.27 2.87 -15.40
C ILE A 289 8.26 1.72 -15.31
N ASN A 290 7.04 1.88 -15.82
CA ASN A 290 5.96 0.92 -15.62
C ASN A 290 6.06 -0.34 -16.50
N LYS A 291 6.97 -0.39 -17.48
CA LYS A 291 7.20 -1.56 -18.33
C LYS A 291 8.26 -2.50 -17.78
N TYR A 292 8.10 -3.80 -18.02
CA TYR A 292 9.01 -4.85 -17.56
C TYR A 292 10.48 -4.58 -17.95
N GLU A 293 10.72 -4.05 -19.16
CA GLU A 293 12.05 -3.67 -19.64
C GLU A 293 12.73 -2.54 -18.85
N HIS A 294 11.99 -1.82 -18.01
CA HIS A 294 12.47 -0.76 -17.12
C HIS A 294 12.58 -1.18 -15.66
N ILE A 295 12.21 -2.42 -15.31
CA ILE A 295 12.39 -2.94 -13.94
C ILE A 295 13.86 -2.86 -13.52
N LYS A 296 14.08 -2.42 -12.27
CA LYS A 296 15.40 -2.22 -11.66
C LYS A 296 16.30 -1.25 -12.44
N LYS A 297 15.74 -0.39 -13.30
CA LYS A 297 16.44 0.70 -14.00
C LYS A 297 15.99 2.04 -13.43
N PRO A 298 16.67 2.56 -12.40
CA PRO A 298 16.29 3.82 -11.78
C PRO A 298 16.46 4.99 -12.74
N ILE A 299 15.53 5.95 -12.67
CA ILE A 299 15.59 7.22 -13.41
C ILE A 299 15.67 8.38 -12.43
N ARG A 300 16.42 9.43 -12.80
CA ARG A 300 16.38 10.71 -12.08
C ARG A 300 15.27 11.56 -12.67
N VAL A 301 14.43 12.13 -11.82
CA VAL A 301 13.26 12.92 -12.21
C VAL A 301 13.31 14.29 -11.54
N ASN A 302 12.78 15.30 -12.21
CA ASN A 302 12.63 16.65 -11.66
C ASN A 302 11.17 16.79 -11.22
N VAL A 303 10.95 17.09 -9.95
CA VAL A 303 9.63 17.14 -9.33
C VAL A 303 9.57 18.33 -8.39
N VAL A 304 8.39 18.71 -7.93
CA VAL A 304 8.22 19.57 -6.76
C VAL A 304 7.59 18.72 -5.67
N PHE A 305 8.43 18.09 -4.85
CA PHE A 305 7.99 17.11 -3.86
C PHE A 305 8.35 17.55 -2.45
N GLU A 306 7.38 17.58 -1.54
CA GLU A 306 7.58 17.69 -0.10
C GLU A 306 7.12 16.40 0.56
N VAL A 307 7.85 15.94 1.58
CA VAL A 307 7.44 14.72 2.28
C VAL A 307 6.10 14.97 2.99
N ASP A 308 5.93 16.15 3.58
CA ASP A 308 4.69 16.56 4.29
C ASP A 308 3.43 16.49 3.40
N ASP A 309 3.57 16.65 2.08
CA ASP A 309 2.43 16.52 1.15
C ASP A 309 1.94 15.07 0.98
N LEU A 310 2.69 14.07 1.48
CA LEU A 310 2.35 12.65 1.38
C LEU A 310 1.72 12.07 2.67
N LEU A 311 1.75 12.78 3.80
CA LEU A 311 1.30 12.27 5.09
C LEU A 311 0.47 13.28 5.89
N PRO A 312 -0.44 12.82 6.76
CA PRO A 312 -1.02 13.69 7.76
C PRO A 312 0.02 14.11 8.81
N GLU A 313 -0.36 15.05 9.67
CA GLU A 313 0.43 15.47 10.83
C GLU A 313 0.91 14.28 11.68
N LEU A 314 2.17 14.33 12.12
CA LEU A 314 2.83 13.27 12.93
C LEU A 314 2.35 13.19 14.39
N ASP A 315 1.18 13.75 14.70
CA ASP A 315 0.63 13.88 16.05
C ASP A 315 -0.15 12.64 16.53
N ASN A 316 -0.75 11.90 15.60
CA ASN A 316 -1.64 10.78 15.89
C ASN A 316 -1.18 9.53 15.15
N TYR A 317 -0.62 8.56 15.89
CA TYR A 317 -0.09 7.33 15.30
C TYR A 317 -0.18 6.14 16.26
N LEU A 318 -0.15 4.95 15.69
CA LEU A 318 0.07 3.70 16.40
C LEU A 318 1.51 3.23 16.22
N THR A 319 2.10 2.67 17.26
CA THR A 319 3.47 2.15 17.20
C THR A 319 3.60 0.77 17.82
N TYR A 320 4.46 -0.05 17.21
CA TYR A 320 4.81 -1.38 17.65
C TYR A 320 6.15 -1.81 17.04
N ASN A 321 6.83 -2.78 17.67
CA ASN A 321 8.01 -3.42 17.10
C ASN A 321 7.61 -4.55 16.16
N GLY A 322 8.15 -4.53 14.94
CA GLY A 322 7.74 -5.39 13.86
C GLY A 322 8.90 -5.83 12.96
N SER A 323 8.56 -6.22 11.74
CA SER A 323 9.51 -6.67 10.73
C SER A 323 9.42 -5.85 9.45
N LEU A 324 10.37 -6.09 8.54
CA LEU A 324 10.15 -5.83 7.13
C LEU A 324 8.98 -6.69 6.63
N THR A 325 8.20 -6.16 5.70
CA THR A 325 7.02 -6.84 5.11
C THR A 325 7.34 -7.58 3.81
N THR A 326 8.62 -7.59 3.43
CA THR A 326 9.19 -8.35 2.31
C THR A 326 10.36 -9.20 2.81
N PRO A 327 10.74 -10.27 2.09
CA PRO A 327 11.93 -11.05 2.41
C PRO A 327 13.17 -10.16 2.55
N SER A 328 14.02 -10.37 3.56
CA SER A 328 14.10 -11.51 4.51
C SER A 328 13.19 -11.44 5.74
N CYS A 329 12.25 -10.50 5.80
CA CYS A 329 11.31 -10.29 6.91
C CYS A 329 11.98 -10.10 8.28
N SER A 330 13.13 -9.41 8.30
CA SER A 330 13.91 -9.16 9.52
C SER A 330 13.10 -8.36 10.55
N GLU A 331 13.13 -8.80 11.81
CA GLU A 331 12.39 -8.22 12.95
C GLU A 331 13.16 -7.05 13.59
N VAL A 332 13.35 -6.00 12.80
CA VAL A 332 14.25 -4.86 13.09
C VAL A 332 13.57 -3.50 12.97
N VAL A 333 12.24 -3.49 12.82
CA VAL A 333 11.48 -2.31 12.46
C VAL A 333 10.68 -1.79 13.64
N THR A 334 10.84 -0.52 13.99
CA THR A 334 9.85 0.22 14.77
C THR A 334 8.84 0.84 13.81
N TRP A 335 7.60 0.36 13.85
CA TRP A 335 6.52 0.88 13.01
C TRP A 335 5.86 2.09 13.66
N LEU A 336 5.55 3.09 12.84
CA LEU A 336 4.82 4.30 13.16
C LEU A 336 3.68 4.43 12.13
N VAL A 337 2.53 3.83 12.43
CA VAL A 337 1.40 3.81 11.51
C VAL A 337 0.48 4.98 11.81
N MET A 338 0.32 5.89 10.86
CA MET A 338 -0.52 7.08 11.03
C MET A 338 -1.96 6.66 11.32
N ALA A 339 -2.54 7.26 12.37
CA ALA A 339 -3.92 6.98 12.76
C ALA A 339 -4.92 7.67 11.82
N GLU A 340 -4.52 8.82 11.27
CA GLU A 340 -5.24 9.53 10.24
C GLU A 340 -4.87 8.97 8.86
N THR A 341 -5.88 8.88 7.99
CA THR A 341 -5.68 8.42 6.62
C THR A 341 -5.63 9.59 5.65
N TYR A 342 -4.88 9.43 4.56
CA TYR A 342 -4.68 10.49 3.59
C TYR A 342 -5.51 10.26 2.30
N PRO A 343 -5.98 11.29 1.59
CA PRO A 343 -6.82 11.09 0.41
C PRO A 343 -6.01 10.57 -0.79
N ILE A 344 -6.63 9.72 -1.60
CA ILE A 344 -6.13 9.31 -2.93
C ILE A 344 -7.32 9.02 -3.86
N THR A 345 -7.23 9.37 -5.14
CA THR A 345 -8.29 9.04 -6.10
C THR A 345 -8.15 7.63 -6.68
N ILE A 346 -9.26 7.08 -7.18
CA ILE A 346 -9.26 5.75 -7.80
C ILE A 346 -8.35 5.70 -9.04
N ASP A 347 -8.33 6.74 -9.87
CA ASP A 347 -7.47 6.77 -11.06
C ASP A 347 -5.98 6.87 -10.70
N GLN A 348 -5.61 7.53 -9.59
CA GLN A 348 -4.24 7.49 -9.07
C GLN A 348 -3.85 6.06 -8.68
N ILE A 349 -4.73 5.32 -8.01
CA ILE A 349 -4.49 3.91 -7.64
C ILE A 349 -4.37 3.01 -8.88
N GLU A 350 -5.27 3.17 -9.85
CA GLU A 350 -5.25 2.35 -11.07
C GLU A 350 -3.98 2.58 -11.91
N ALA A 351 -3.39 3.77 -11.86
CA ALA A 351 -2.09 4.03 -12.49
C ALA A 351 -0.97 3.14 -11.90
N PHE A 352 -0.91 2.98 -10.58
CA PHE A 352 0.06 2.08 -9.93
C PHE A 352 -0.19 0.61 -10.28
N LYS A 353 -1.45 0.17 -10.36
CA LYS A 353 -1.78 -1.21 -10.75
C LYS A 353 -1.36 -1.56 -12.17
N ALA A 354 -1.10 -0.58 -13.03
CA ALA A 354 -0.62 -0.80 -14.39
C ALA A 354 0.90 -1.09 -14.48
N VAL A 355 1.62 -1.05 -13.36
CA VAL A 355 3.07 -1.34 -13.31
C VAL A 355 3.31 -2.84 -13.53
N GLU A 356 4.20 -3.18 -14.45
CA GLU A 356 4.57 -4.56 -14.75
C GLU A 356 5.63 -5.09 -13.76
N PHE A 357 5.49 -6.35 -13.36
CA PHE A 357 6.52 -7.12 -12.64
C PHE A 357 7.13 -8.23 -13.51
N GLU A 358 6.41 -8.64 -14.55
CA GLU A 358 6.83 -9.60 -15.57
C GLU A 358 6.28 -9.11 -16.92
N SER A 359 6.93 -9.48 -18.03
CA SER A 359 6.51 -9.04 -19.37
C SER A 359 5.03 -9.31 -19.63
N GLY A 360 4.25 -8.24 -19.80
CA GLY A 360 2.81 -8.30 -20.05
C GLY A 360 1.95 -8.69 -18.84
N ARG A 361 2.55 -8.78 -17.63
CA ARG A 361 1.84 -9.04 -16.38
C ARG A 361 2.01 -7.88 -15.42
N THR A 362 0.88 -7.30 -15.04
CA THR A 362 0.82 -6.19 -14.11
C THR A 362 0.79 -6.66 -12.67
N LEU A 363 1.44 -5.90 -11.80
CA LEU A 363 1.44 -6.13 -10.38
C LEU A 363 0.10 -5.58 -9.86
N ASN A 364 -0.95 -6.40 -9.86
CA ASN A 364 -2.32 -5.98 -9.50
C ASN A 364 -2.49 -5.74 -8.00
N ASN A 365 -1.63 -6.35 -7.20
CA ASN A 365 -1.53 -6.21 -5.76
C ASN A 365 -0.09 -6.48 -5.32
N ASN A 366 0.37 -5.80 -4.28
CA ASN A 366 1.72 -5.96 -3.79
C ASN A 366 1.81 -5.83 -2.26
N PHE A 367 0.87 -6.40 -1.53
CA PHE A 367 0.85 -6.37 -0.07
C PHE A 367 0.97 -7.77 0.53
N ARG A 368 1.62 -7.87 1.68
CA ARG A 368 1.69 -9.06 2.52
C ARG A 368 0.42 -9.16 3.36
N PHE A 369 -0.04 -10.38 3.60
CA PHE A 369 -1.16 -10.62 4.51
C PHE A 369 -0.81 -10.25 5.96
N VAL A 370 -1.83 -9.87 6.74
CA VAL A 370 -1.68 -9.52 8.15
C VAL A 370 -1.14 -10.70 8.95
N GLN A 371 -0.20 -10.39 9.83
CA GLN A 371 0.48 -11.31 10.73
C GLN A 371 -0.13 -11.20 12.14
N ASN A 372 0.09 -12.22 12.95
CA ASN A 372 -0.41 -12.22 14.32
C ASN A 372 0.33 -11.17 15.17
N LEU A 373 -0.42 -10.41 15.98
CA LEU A 373 0.17 -9.48 16.95
C LEU A 373 1.07 -10.21 17.96
N ASN A 374 0.74 -11.46 18.30
CA ASN A 374 1.40 -12.25 19.36
C ASN A 374 1.43 -11.46 20.68
N ASP A 375 2.53 -11.50 21.42
CA ASP A 375 2.67 -10.88 22.75
C ASP A 375 3.11 -9.40 22.69
N ARG A 376 3.07 -8.77 21.50
CA ARG A 376 3.48 -7.38 21.34
C ARG A 376 2.43 -6.42 21.87
N ALA A 377 2.89 -5.37 22.52
CA ALA A 377 2.06 -4.21 22.81
C ALA A 377 1.82 -3.40 21.53
N LEU A 378 0.56 -3.02 21.30
CA LEU A 378 0.21 -1.99 20.34
C LEU A 378 -0.01 -0.69 21.12
N ILE A 379 0.76 0.35 20.80
CA ILE A 379 0.68 1.63 21.50
C ILE A 379 -0.03 2.62 20.59
N ILE A 380 -0.98 3.39 21.13
CA ILE A 380 -1.61 4.53 20.45
C ILE A 380 -1.13 5.83 21.08
N VAL A 381 -0.66 6.74 20.25
CA VAL A 381 -0.24 8.09 20.62
C VAL A 381 -1.20 9.07 19.99
N ALA A 382 -1.69 10.00 20.79
CA ALA A 382 -2.47 11.13 20.34
C ALA A 382 -1.99 12.37 21.08
N ASN A 383 -1.25 13.23 20.38
CA ASN A 383 -0.76 14.47 20.95
C ASN A 383 -1.90 15.49 21.05
N LYS A 384 -2.14 15.94 22.28
CA LYS A 384 -3.14 16.97 22.60
C LYS A 384 -2.65 18.35 22.13
N LYS A 385 -2.78 18.65 20.83
CA LYS A 385 -2.95 20.06 20.40
C LYS A 385 -4.42 20.47 20.31
N THR A 386 -5.35 19.57 20.62
CA THR A 386 -6.81 19.76 20.47
C THR A 386 -7.58 19.69 21.80
N ASP A 387 -7.01 20.20 22.90
CA ASP A 387 -7.80 20.45 24.12
C ASP A 387 -8.59 21.77 24.07
N ASP A 388 -8.57 22.51 22.95
CA ASP A 388 -9.43 23.70 22.73
C ASP A 388 -10.72 23.40 21.92
N PHE A 389 -10.99 22.13 21.61
CA PHE A 389 -12.25 21.67 21.00
C PHE A 389 -12.99 20.70 21.93
N SER A 390 -13.22 21.11 23.17
CA SER A 390 -14.31 20.55 23.96
C SER A 390 -15.65 20.94 23.30
N ASN A 391 -16.10 20.15 22.32
CA ASN A 391 -17.53 19.84 22.06
C ASN A 391 -17.85 19.09 20.74
N ASN A 392 -16.89 18.69 19.88
CA ASN A 392 -17.25 18.10 18.56
C ASN A 392 -16.56 16.79 18.17
N SER A 393 -15.89 16.08 19.08
CA SER A 393 -15.23 14.80 18.76
C SER A 393 -16.18 13.66 18.36
N SER A 394 -17.50 13.82 18.55
CA SER A 394 -18.51 12.89 18.04
C SER A 394 -18.90 13.13 16.57
N SER A 395 -18.66 14.31 16.00
CA SER A 395 -19.15 14.62 14.64
C SER A 395 -18.17 14.22 13.53
N HIS A 396 -16.85 14.36 13.71
CA HIS A 396 -15.86 14.04 12.68
C HIS A 396 -15.65 12.53 12.46
N LEU A 397 -15.59 11.73 13.53
CA LEU A 397 -15.51 10.27 13.43
C LEU A 397 -16.81 9.65 12.86
N GLN A 398 -17.96 10.24 13.17
CA GLN A 398 -19.24 9.84 12.57
C GLN A 398 -19.30 10.19 11.08
N TYR A 399 -18.76 11.33 10.65
CA TYR A 399 -18.78 11.73 9.24
C TYR A 399 -17.98 10.78 8.35
N ASN A 400 -16.79 10.37 8.79
CA ASN A 400 -15.92 9.47 8.02
C ASN A 400 -16.46 8.03 7.99
N ALA A 401 -17.04 7.55 9.10
CA ALA A 401 -17.68 6.23 9.14
C ALA A 401 -18.97 6.19 8.29
N VAL A 402 -19.79 7.25 8.31
CA VAL A 402 -21.02 7.34 7.50
C VAL A 402 -20.69 7.41 6.01
N ASN A 403 -19.65 8.15 5.60
CA ASN A 403 -19.22 8.21 4.20
C ASN A 403 -18.65 6.87 3.71
N ALA A 404 -17.87 6.17 4.53
CA ALA A 404 -17.37 4.83 4.20
C ALA A 404 -18.50 3.80 4.07
N ILE A 405 -19.49 3.83 4.97
CA ILE A 405 -20.66 2.93 4.92
C ILE A 405 -21.54 3.24 3.71
N LEU A 406 -21.78 4.52 3.40
CA LEU A 406 -22.56 4.93 2.23
C LEU A 406 -21.87 4.51 0.93
N PHE A 407 -20.55 4.60 0.86
CA PHE A 407 -19.78 4.18 -0.31
C PHE A 407 -19.81 2.65 -0.52
N VAL A 408 -19.68 1.85 0.55
CA VAL A 408 -19.82 0.39 0.47
C VAL A 408 -21.22 -0.03 0.02
N LEU A 409 -22.26 0.70 0.46
CA LEU A 409 -23.63 0.45 0.04
C LEU A 409 -23.88 0.82 -1.43
N ILE A 410 -23.27 1.89 -1.93
CA ILE A 410 -23.35 2.29 -3.34
C ILE A 410 -22.63 1.25 -4.21
N VAL A 411 -21.42 0.83 -3.85
CA VAL A 411 -20.66 -0.19 -4.62
C VAL A 411 -21.39 -1.53 -4.67
N LYS A 412 -22.07 -1.95 -3.59
CA LYS A 412 -22.91 -3.17 -3.59
C LYS A 412 -24.24 -3.05 -4.34
N PHE A 413 -24.69 -1.84 -4.67
CA PHE A 413 -25.94 -1.63 -5.41
C PHE A 413 -25.70 -1.50 -6.92
N PHE A 414 -24.46 -1.25 -7.34
CA PHE A 414 -24.07 -1.01 -8.73
C PHE A 414 -23.10 -2.06 -9.31
N LEU A 415 -22.71 -3.07 -8.54
CA LEU A 415 -22.10 -4.34 -8.97
C LEU A 415 -23.08 -5.48 -8.67
#